data_AF-A0A9E3PU49-F1
#
_entry.id   AF-A0A9E3PU49-F1
#
_cell.length_a   1.000
_cell.length_b   1.000
_cell.length_c   1.000
_cell.angle_alpha   90.00
_cell.angle_beta   90.00
_cell.angle_gamma   90.00
#
_symmetry.space_group_name_H-M   'P 1'
#
loop_
_entity.id
_entity.type
_entity.pdbx_description
1 polymer ?
#
loop_
_entity_poly.entity_id
_entity_poly.type
_entity_poly.pdbx_seq_one_letter_code
_entity_poly.pdbx_strand_id
1 'polypeptide(L)'
;MKRMLSRAIMAVATCCMDENRQPWSLAMRGEFEEAIAEGKPLRFALGCLAAAWQDMAMRETGRFTLTGYALVLGVMLPMAAIQLGCALFDFPYLYPGQSGLRGAMLEGRAHEPLLRGVYQAATPSILFLQLLLAAGHFRIAWVMLERDWQRVARIGTWMGAATLTLMLFMSVLFLDCSRALFQAALLAIELATVALVAKRHAQMSPGVIPADR
;
A
#
# COMPACT_ATOMS: atom_id res chain seq x y z
N MET A 1 -10.83 8.42 26.66
CA MET A 1 -10.82 7.65 25.39
C MET A 1 -11.88 8.13 24.38
N LYS A 2 -13.19 8.06 24.67
CA LYS A 2 -14.26 8.46 23.73
C LYS A 2 -14.12 9.87 23.14
N ARG A 3 -13.75 10.87 23.96
CA ARG A 3 -13.54 12.26 23.51
C ARG A 3 -12.32 12.45 22.59
N MET A 4 -11.23 11.74 22.83
CA MET A 4 -10.06 11.78 21.95
C MET A 4 -10.36 11.10 20.61
N LEU A 5 -11.02 9.94 20.67
CA LEU A 5 -11.45 9.23 19.46
C LEU A 5 -12.42 10.08 18.62
N SER A 6 -13.42 10.72 19.25
CA SER A 6 -14.34 11.60 18.53
C SER A 6 -13.64 12.81 17.92
N ARG A 7 -12.65 13.41 18.61
CA ARG A 7 -11.83 14.50 18.05
C ARG A 7 -10.99 14.04 16.86
N ALA A 8 -10.39 12.85 16.93
CA ALA A 8 -9.62 12.29 15.84
C ALA A 8 -10.52 12.02 14.61
N ILE A 9 -11.69 11.40 14.81
CA ILE A 9 -12.68 11.18 13.74
C ILE A 9 -13.12 12.51 13.13
N MET A 10 -13.36 13.52 13.97
CA MET A 10 -13.77 14.84 13.51
C MET A 10 -12.68 15.52 12.67
N ALA A 11 -11.42 15.42 13.10
CA ALA A 11 -10.29 15.93 12.33
C ALA A 11 -10.22 15.27 10.94
N VAL A 12 -10.39 13.95 10.87
CA VAL A 12 -10.45 13.22 9.59
C VAL A 12 -11.62 13.72 8.73
N ALA A 13 -12.82 13.85 9.30
CA ALA A 13 -13.99 14.35 8.57
C ALA A 13 -13.76 15.74 7.97
N THR A 14 -13.08 16.63 8.71
CA THR A 14 -12.73 17.97 8.21
C THR A 14 -11.64 17.96 7.15
N CYS A 15 -10.66 17.06 7.25
CA CYS A 15 -9.63 16.90 6.21
C CYS A 15 -10.18 16.32 4.90
N CYS A 16 -11.31 15.60 4.96
CA CYS A 16 -12.03 15.13 3.77
C CYS A 16 -12.76 16.27 3.03
N MET A 17 -12.89 17.46 3.62
CA MET A 17 -13.51 18.62 2.98
C MET A 17 -12.51 19.41 2.16
N ASP A 18 -12.88 19.72 0.92
CA ASP A 18 -12.10 20.61 0.05
C ASP A 18 -12.29 22.09 0.41
N GLU A 19 -11.53 22.97 -0.23
CA GLU A 19 -11.60 24.42 -0.02
C GLU A 19 -13.01 24.99 -0.24
N ASN A 20 -13.77 24.41 -1.18
CA ASN A 20 -15.16 24.80 -1.46
C ASN A 20 -16.14 24.46 -0.34
N ARG A 21 -15.77 23.53 0.56
CA ARG A 21 -16.57 23.09 1.72
C ARG A 21 -16.04 23.65 3.04
N GLN A 22 -15.11 24.60 3.03
CA GLN A 22 -14.64 25.31 4.23
C GLN A 22 -15.76 25.87 5.12
N PRO A 23 -16.84 26.48 4.58
CA PRO A 23 -17.94 26.94 5.42
C PRO A 23 -18.64 25.80 6.16
N TRP A 24 -18.75 24.63 5.51
CA TRP A 24 -19.36 23.45 6.11
C TRP A 24 -18.43 22.80 7.14
N SER A 25 -17.12 22.72 6.88
CA SER A 25 -16.15 22.20 7.85
C SER A 25 -16.08 23.07 9.11
N LEU A 26 -16.22 24.39 8.98
CA LEU A 26 -16.31 25.33 10.10
C LEU A 26 -17.60 25.12 10.91
N ALA A 27 -18.75 25.00 10.24
CA ALA A 27 -20.02 24.72 10.89
C ALA A 27 -19.99 23.39 11.66
N MET A 28 -19.48 22.33 11.02
CA MET A 28 -19.30 21.00 11.62
C MET A 28 -18.44 21.05 12.90
N ARG A 29 -17.36 21.87 12.92
CA ARG A 29 -16.52 22.04 14.12
C ARG A 29 -17.24 22.79 15.23
N GLY A 30 -18.06 23.79 14.89
CA GLY A 30 -18.90 24.51 15.86
C GLY A 30 -19.92 23.59 16.52
N GLU A 31 -20.71 22.87 15.72
CA GLU A 31 -21.73 21.92 16.20
C GLU A 31 -21.11 20.73 16.97
N PHE A 32 -19.86 20.36 16.68
CA PHE A 32 -19.17 19.31 17.42
C PHE A 32 -18.91 19.68 18.89
N GLU A 33 -18.61 20.95 19.21
CA GLU A 33 -18.43 21.38 20.60
C GLU A 33 -19.75 21.33 21.37
N GLU A 34 -20.88 21.64 20.72
CA GLU A 34 -22.21 21.43 21.29
C GLU A 34 -22.50 19.95 21.51
N ALA A 35 -22.16 19.07 20.56
CA ALA A 35 -22.29 17.63 20.72
C ALA A 35 -21.41 17.04 21.82
N ILE A 36 -20.25 17.66 22.12
CA ILE A 36 -19.44 17.34 23.30
C ILE A 36 -20.18 17.71 24.58
N ALA A 37 -20.79 18.90 24.64
CA ALA A 37 -21.56 19.39 25.78
C ALA A 37 -22.79 18.51 26.05
N GLU A 38 -23.47 18.04 25.00
CA GLU A 38 -24.61 17.10 25.09
C GLU A 38 -24.21 15.64 25.38
N GLY A 39 -22.92 15.34 25.48
CA GLY A 39 -22.44 13.99 25.78
C GLY A 39 -22.55 12.98 24.62
N LYS A 40 -22.82 13.44 23.38
CA LYS A 40 -22.94 12.60 22.18
C LYS A 40 -21.84 12.83 21.12
N PRO A 41 -20.57 13.09 21.48
CA PRO A 41 -19.57 13.55 20.51
C PRO A 41 -19.21 12.49 19.46
N LEU A 42 -19.25 11.21 19.83
CA LEU A 42 -18.81 10.12 18.94
C LEU A 42 -19.82 9.84 17.83
N ARG A 43 -21.12 9.89 18.14
CA ARG A 43 -22.19 9.72 17.15
C ARG A 43 -22.21 10.89 16.17
N PHE A 44 -22.01 12.11 16.66
CA PHE A 44 -21.92 13.30 15.82
C PHE A 44 -20.71 13.22 14.88
N ALA A 45 -19.52 12.93 15.41
CA ALA A 45 -18.30 12.82 14.61
C ALA A 45 -18.39 11.74 13.52
N LEU A 46 -19.02 10.59 13.82
CA LEU A 46 -19.26 9.54 12.82
C LEU A 46 -20.26 9.97 11.75
N GLY A 47 -21.33 10.67 12.11
CA GLY A 47 -22.29 11.23 11.14
C GLY A 47 -21.63 12.24 10.21
N CYS A 48 -20.80 13.12 10.78
CA CYS A 48 -19.96 14.07 10.04
C CYS A 48 -19.03 13.37 9.05
N LEU A 49 -18.33 12.32 9.49
CA LEU A 49 -17.45 11.54 8.62
C LEU A 49 -18.22 10.82 7.50
N ALA A 50 -19.38 10.23 7.80
CA ALA A 50 -20.21 9.56 6.82
C ALA A 50 -20.70 10.53 5.74
N ALA A 51 -21.20 11.71 6.14
CA ALA A 51 -21.63 12.75 5.22
C ALA A 51 -20.44 13.27 4.38
N ALA A 52 -19.27 13.42 4.99
CA ALA A 52 -18.04 13.80 4.30
C ALA A 52 -17.65 12.82 3.19
N TRP A 53 -17.67 11.52 3.49
CA TRP A 53 -17.36 10.49 2.51
C TRP A 53 -18.42 10.35 1.42
N GLN A 54 -19.70 10.52 1.75
CA GLN A 54 -20.76 10.54 0.75
C GLN A 54 -20.57 11.69 -0.26
N ASP A 55 -20.26 12.89 0.23
CA ASP A 55 -19.95 14.03 -0.64
C ASP A 55 -18.71 13.78 -1.50
N MET A 56 -17.64 13.22 -0.92
CA MET A 56 -16.46 12.81 -1.68
C MET A 56 -16.80 11.77 -2.76
N ALA A 57 -17.65 10.79 -2.47
CA ALA A 57 -18.01 9.73 -3.42
C ALA A 57 -18.84 10.25 -4.60
N MET A 58 -19.63 11.30 -4.41
CA MET A 58 -20.42 11.94 -5.47
C MET A 58 -19.57 12.77 -6.43
N ARG A 59 -18.39 13.24 -6.00
CA ARG A 59 -17.49 14.08 -6.82
C ARG A 59 -16.43 13.24 -7.50
N GLU A 60 -16.04 13.60 -8.73
CA GLU A 60 -15.00 12.85 -9.46
C GLU A 60 -13.63 12.89 -8.77
N THR A 61 -13.22 14.07 -8.29
CA THR A 61 -11.97 14.29 -7.54
C THR A 61 -11.97 13.59 -6.18
N GLY A 62 -13.13 13.57 -5.50
CA GLY A 62 -13.31 12.87 -4.23
C GLY A 62 -13.28 11.35 -4.40
N ARG A 63 -13.97 10.81 -5.42
CA ARG A 63 -13.94 9.39 -5.79
C ARG A 63 -12.53 8.92 -6.13
N PHE A 64 -11.74 9.76 -6.83
CA PHE A 64 -10.34 9.46 -7.10
C PHE A 64 -9.50 9.37 -5.82
N THR A 65 -9.69 10.32 -4.91
CA THR A 65 -9.00 10.34 -3.61
C THR A 65 -9.36 9.12 -2.76
N LEU A 66 -10.64 8.75 -2.72
CA LEU A 66 -11.10 7.52 -2.04
C LEU A 66 -10.50 6.26 -2.66
N THR A 67 -10.41 6.20 -4.00
CA THR A 67 -9.75 5.09 -4.70
C THR A 67 -8.27 5.00 -4.32
N GLY A 68 -7.59 6.14 -4.23
CA GLY A 68 -6.20 6.21 -3.76
C GLY A 68 -6.03 5.66 -2.35
N TYR A 69 -6.85 6.11 -1.40
CA TYR A 69 -6.84 5.59 -0.02
C TYR A 69 -7.16 4.10 0.03
N ALA A 70 -8.15 3.64 -0.74
CA ALA A 70 -8.50 2.23 -0.81
C ALA A 70 -7.34 1.38 -1.33
N LEU A 71 -6.60 1.85 -2.35
CA LEU A 71 -5.45 1.11 -2.88
C LEU A 71 -4.28 1.10 -1.89
N VAL A 72 -4.03 2.23 -1.22
CA VAL A 72 -2.96 2.32 -0.22
C VAL A 72 -3.25 1.39 0.97
N LEU A 73 -4.44 1.46 1.54
CA LEU A 73 -4.82 0.68 2.73
C LEU A 73 -5.13 -0.78 2.42
N GLY A 74 -5.72 -1.06 1.27
CA GLY A 74 -6.18 -2.40 0.89
C GLY A 74 -5.13 -3.24 0.19
N VAL A 75 -4.11 -2.62 -0.43
CA VAL A 75 -3.12 -3.33 -1.25
C VAL A 75 -1.70 -3.00 -0.80
N MET A 76 -1.28 -1.74 -0.88
CA MET A 76 0.14 -1.37 -0.69
C MET A 76 0.64 -1.64 0.73
N LEU A 77 -0.09 -1.22 1.76
CA LEU A 77 0.30 -1.47 3.16
C LEU A 77 0.26 -2.95 3.53
N PRO A 78 -0.82 -3.70 3.24
CA PRO A 78 -0.85 -5.14 3.48
C PRO A 78 0.30 -5.89 2.80
N MET A 79 0.60 -5.59 1.53
CA MET A 79 1.69 -6.23 0.80
C MET A 79 3.06 -5.90 1.42
N ALA A 80 3.28 -4.63 1.80
CA ALA A 80 4.49 -4.23 2.52
C ALA A 80 4.65 -4.98 3.84
N ALA A 81 3.55 -5.13 4.60
CA ALA A 81 3.54 -5.86 5.86
C ALA A 81 3.83 -7.36 5.68
N ILE A 82 3.27 -7.98 4.64
CA ILE A 82 3.55 -9.39 4.29
C ILE A 82 5.02 -9.56 3.92
N GLN A 83 5.59 -8.69 3.09
CA GLN A 83 6.99 -8.77 2.67
C GLN A 83 7.96 -8.53 3.82
N LEU A 84 7.68 -7.55 4.67
CA LEU A 84 8.44 -7.30 5.89
C LEU A 84 8.34 -8.48 6.86
N GLY A 85 7.14 -9.05 7.02
CA GLY A 85 6.94 -10.26 7.81
C GLY A 85 7.71 -11.46 7.25
N CYS A 86 7.76 -11.63 5.92
CA CYS A 86 8.58 -12.65 5.29
C CYS A 86 10.08 -12.45 5.55
N ALA A 87 10.55 -11.21 5.51
CA ALA A 87 11.93 -10.90 5.84
C ALA A 87 12.27 -11.16 7.32
N LEU A 88 11.38 -10.79 8.25
CA LEU A 88 11.66 -10.86 9.68
C LEU A 88 11.41 -12.23 10.31
N PHE A 89 10.46 -13.01 9.78
CA PHE A 89 9.99 -14.28 10.37
C PHE A 89 10.34 -15.51 9.54
N ASP A 90 11.39 -15.42 8.72
CA ASP A 90 11.90 -16.51 7.88
C ASP A 90 10.87 -17.04 6.86
N PHE A 91 10.21 -16.14 6.12
CA PHE A 91 9.34 -16.49 4.98
C PHE A 91 8.16 -17.42 5.29
N PRO A 92 7.39 -17.20 6.38
CA PRO A 92 6.36 -18.14 6.84
C PRO A 92 5.19 -18.27 5.86
N TYR A 93 4.96 -17.27 5.01
CA TYR A 93 3.89 -17.26 4.01
C TYR A 93 4.31 -17.90 2.66
N LEU A 94 5.58 -17.77 2.28
CA LEU A 94 6.10 -18.36 1.05
C LEU A 94 6.38 -19.86 1.24
N TYR A 95 6.79 -20.28 2.45
CA TYR A 95 7.09 -21.67 2.78
C TYR A 95 6.43 -22.14 4.10
N PRO A 96 5.08 -22.22 4.14
CA PRO A 96 4.37 -22.70 5.32
C PRO A 96 4.61 -24.20 5.51
N GLY A 97 5.35 -24.56 6.57
CA GLY A 97 5.58 -25.97 6.96
C GLY A 97 7.02 -26.47 6.87
N GLN A 98 7.95 -25.67 6.34
CA GLN A 98 9.35 -26.09 6.13
C GLN A 98 10.38 -25.31 6.95
N SER A 99 10.08 -24.91 8.19
CA SER A 99 11.04 -24.10 8.99
C SER A 99 11.50 -22.83 8.25
N GLY A 100 10.67 -22.26 7.38
CA GLY A 100 10.96 -21.03 6.64
C GLY A 100 11.79 -21.20 5.37
N LEU A 101 12.48 -20.13 4.94
CA LEU A 101 13.35 -20.14 3.76
C LEU A 101 14.45 -21.19 3.92
N ARG A 102 14.95 -21.36 5.15
CA ARG A 102 16.00 -22.32 5.45
C ARG A 102 15.59 -23.75 5.18
N GLY A 103 14.41 -24.22 5.59
CA GLY A 103 14.04 -25.61 5.28
C GLY A 103 13.48 -25.79 3.87
N ALA A 104 12.93 -24.75 3.25
CA ALA A 104 12.63 -24.75 1.81
C ALA A 104 13.88 -24.96 0.94
N MET A 105 15.01 -24.39 1.37
CA MET A 105 16.31 -24.63 0.74
C MET A 105 16.86 -26.04 1.01
N LEU A 106 16.35 -26.74 2.03
CA LEU A 106 16.82 -28.09 2.41
C LEU A 106 15.86 -29.20 1.94
N GLU A 107 14.85 -28.84 1.13
CA GLU A 107 13.87 -29.77 0.57
C GLU A 107 14.51 -30.62 -0.53
N GLY A 108 15.16 -31.71 -0.12
CA GLY A 108 15.95 -32.57 -0.99
C GLY A 108 17.08 -33.28 -0.23
N ARG A 109 16.73 -33.87 0.94
CA ARG A 109 17.63 -34.38 2.00
C ARG A 109 18.87 -35.17 1.54
N ALA A 110 18.88 -35.71 0.32
CA ALA A 110 20.02 -36.42 -0.25
C ALA A 110 21.25 -35.55 -0.56
N HIS A 111 21.08 -34.25 -0.87
CA HIS A 111 22.19 -33.34 -1.25
C HIS A 111 22.37 -32.16 -0.28
N GLU A 112 21.69 -32.19 0.85
CA GLU A 112 21.70 -31.16 1.90
C GLU A 112 23.11 -30.67 2.30
N PRO A 113 24.11 -31.54 2.55
CA PRO A 113 25.43 -31.10 3.01
C PRO A 113 26.21 -30.34 1.93
N LEU A 114 25.97 -30.64 0.64
CA LEU A 114 26.65 -30.04 -0.50
C LEU A 114 26.10 -28.65 -0.82
N LEU A 115 24.79 -28.44 -0.63
CA LEU A 115 24.10 -27.21 -1.01
C LEU A 115 23.95 -26.20 0.15
N ARG A 116 24.08 -26.65 1.40
CA ARG A 116 23.90 -25.82 2.61
C ARG A 116 24.73 -24.53 2.58
N GLY A 117 26.00 -24.59 2.17
CA GLY A 117 26.87 -23.41 2.09
C GLY A 117 26.39 -22.36 1.06
N VAL A 118 25.94 -22.82 -0.10
CA VAL A 118 25.39 -21.97 -1.17
C VAL A 118 24.11 -21.28 -0.70
N TYR A 119 23.22 -22.02 -0.04
CA TYR A 119 21.96 -21.51 0.49
C TYR A 119 22.14 -20.50 1.63
N GLN A 120 23.07 -20.76 2.54
CA GLN A 120 23.44 -19.80 3.59
C GLN A 120 24.00 -18.50 3.02
N ALA A 121 24.82 -18.59 1.95
CA ALA A 121 25.37 -17.42 1.27
C ALA A 121 24.31 -16.63 0.48
N ALA A 122 23.29 -17.30 -0.08
CA ALA A 122 22.23 -16.65 -0.86
C ALA A 122 21.12 -16.00 -0.02
N THR A 123 20.89 -16.52 1.19
CA THR A 123 19.88 -16.01 2.15
C THR A 123 19.92 -14.48 2.33
N PRO A 124 21.07 -13.82 2.61
CA PRO A 124 21.10 -12.36 2.80
C PRO A 124 20.67 -11.58 1.56
N SER A 125 20.98 -12.06 0.36
CA SER A 125 20.57 -11.40 -0.89
C SER A 125 19.06 -11.46 -1.09
N ILE A 126 18.43 -12.61 -0.81
CA ILE A 126 16.98 -12.79 -0.89
C ILE A 126 16.30 -11.91 0.17
N LEU A 127 16.82 -11.89 1.39
CA LEU A 127 16.31 -11.07 2.49
C LEU A 127 16.36 -9.58 2.12
N PHE A 128 17.49 -9.13 1.58
CA PHE A 128 17.70 -7.76 1.15
C PHE A 128 16.70 -7.35 0.04
N LEU A 129 16.49 -8.21 -0.96
CA LEU A 129 15.50 -7.97 -2.01
C LEU A 129 14.08 -7.85 -1.45
N GLN A 130 13.69 -8.68 -0.47
CA GLN A 130 12.35 -8.55 0.14
C GLN A 130 12.19 -7.28 0.98
N LEU A 131 13.24 -6.87 1.70
CA LEU A 131 13.23 -5.59 2.41
C LEU A 131 13.12 -4.40 1.46
N LEU A 132 13.82 -4.44 0.33
CA LEU A 132 13.71 -3.42 -0.72
C LEU A 132 12.30 -3.37 -1.31
N LEU A 133 11.68 -4.53 -1.55
CA LEU A 133 10.31 -4.60 -2.04
C LEU A 133 9.33 -4.04 -0.99
N ALA A 134 9.48 -4.39 0.29
CA ALA A 134 8.64 -3.85 1.36
C ALA A 134 8.77 -2.33 1.47
N ALA A 135 9.99 -1.81 1.44
CA ALA A 135 10.27 -0.37 1.43
C ALA A 135 9.68 0.31 0.19
N GLY A 136 9.75 -0.35 -0.97
CA GLY A 136 9.14 0.09 -2.22
C GLY A 136 7.63 0.28 -2.10
N HIS A 137 6.91 -0.69 -1.53
CA HIS A 137 5.45 -0.59 -1.29
C HIS A 137 5.09 0.57 -0.36
N PHE A 138 5.83 0.74 0.75
CA PHE A 138 5.64 1.89 1.64
C PHE A 138 5.90 3.22 0.93
N ARG A 139 6.94 3.28 0.09
CA ARG A 139 7.26 4.48 -0.66
C ARG A 139 6.21 4.78 -1.72
N ILE A 140 5.72 3.80 -2.47
CA ILE A 140 4.60 3.97 -3.42
C ILE A 140 3.38 4.48 -2.67
N ALA A 141 3.00 3.84 -1.56
CA ALA A 141 1.88 4.26 -0.74
C ALA A 141 1.98 5.74 -0.34
N TRP A 142 3.14 6.15 0.18
CA TRP A 142 3.39 7.53 0.57
C TRP A 142 3.27 8.52 -0.61
N VAL A 143 3.97 8.24 -1.71
CA VAL A 143 3.99 9.13 -2.88
C VAL A 143 2.62 9.18 -3.57
N MET A 144 1.85 8.09 -3.54
CA MET A 144 0.47 8.08 -4.00
C MET A 144 -0.42 9.04 -3.19
N LEU A 145 -0.21 9.14 -1.87
CA LEU A 145 -0.92 10.10 -1.03
C LEU A 145 -0.51 11.55 -1.34
N GLU A 146 0.76 11.77 -1.69
CA GLU A 146 1.27 13.05 -2.21
C GLU A 146 0.77 13.37 -3.64
N ARG A 147 0.12 12.40 -4.31
CA ARG A 147 -0.39 12.49 -5.69
C ARG A 147 0.71 12.73 -6.75
N ASP A 148 1.96 12.38 -6.47
CA ASP A 148 3.06 12.45 -7.44
C ASP A 148 3.16 11.15 -8.27
N TRP A 149 2.30 11.06 -9.28
CA TRP A 149 2.17 9.86 -10.12
C TRP A 149 3.43 9.55 -10.96
N GLN A 150 4.25 10.55 -11.27
CA GLN A 150 5.52 10.32 -11.98
C GLN A 150 6.51 9.56 -11.10
N ARG A 151 6.61 9.94 -9.82
CA ARG A 151 7.43 9.20 -8.85
C ARG A 151 6.86 7.81 -8.58
N VAL A 152 5.54 7.66 -8.48
CA VAL A 152 4.88 6.35 -8.33
C VAL A 152 5.29 5.42 -9.48
N ALA A 153 5.20 5.87 -10.72
CA ALA A 153 5.58 5.06 -11.89
C ALA A 153 7.06 4.66 -11.84
N ARG A 154 7.95 5.60 -11.52
CA ARG A 154 9.40 5.33 -11.40
C ARG A 154 9.68 4.26 -10.36
N ILE A 155 9.13 4.40 -9.14
CA ILE A 155 9.31 3.43 -8.07
C ILE A 155 8.72 2.07 -8.45
N GLY A 156 7.56 2.07 -9.12
CA GLY A 156 6.94 0.85 -9.66
C GLY A 156 7.87 0.08 -10.61
N THR A 157 8.57 0.78 -11.51
CA THR A 157 9.57 0.14 -12.39
C THR A 157 10.72 -0.47 -11.61
N TRP A 158 11.25 0.22 -10.58
CA TRP A 158 12.28 -0.33 -9.70
C TRP A 158 11.81 -1.58 -8.96
N MET A 159 10.58 -1.59 -8.48
CA MET A 159 9.98 -2.75 -7.81
C MET A 159 9.76 -3.93 -8.76
N GLY A 160 9.36 -3.65 -10.01
CA GLY A 160 9.29 -4.65 -11.06
C GLY A 160 10.64 -5.30 -11.33
N ALA A 161 11.70 -4.49 -11.45
CA ALA A 161 13.07 -5.00 -11.63
C ALA A 161 13.55 -5.83 -10.42
N ALA A 162 13.30 -5.36 -9.20
CA ALA A 162 13.65 -6.10 -7.98
C ALA A 162 12.93 -7.46 -7.90
N THR A 163 11.66 -7.51 -8.31
CA THR A 163 10.86 -8.74 -8.33
C THR A 163 11.32 -9.72 -9.40
N LEU A 164 11.67 -9.23 -10.59
CA LEU A 164 12.27 -10.06 -11.63
C LEU A 164 13.60 -10.67 -11.16
N THR A 165 14.45 -9.86 -10.52
CA THR A 165 15.71 -10.35 -9.94
C THR A 165 15.46 -11.40 -8.87
N LEU A 166 14.48 -11.17 -7.97
CA LEU A 166 14.09 -12.15 -6.96
C LEU A 166 13.61 -13.45 -7.61
N MET A 167 12.78 -13.37 -8.65
CA MET A 167 12.29 -14.53 -9.39
C MET A 167 13.43 -15.34 -10.02
N LEU A 168 14.40 -14.66 -10.65
CA LEU A 168 15.59 -15.31 -11.22
C LEU A 168 16.45 -15.98 -10.15
N PHE A 169 16.61 -15.34 -8.99
CA PHE A 169 17.32 -15.94 -7.85
C PHE A 169 16.59 -17.19 -7.33
N MET A 170 15.27 -17.09 -7.16
CA MET A 170 14.45 -18.19 -6.67
C MET A 170 14.42 -19.35 -7.67
N SER A 171 14.38 -19.10 -8.98
CA SER A 171 14.36 -20.17 -9.99
C SER A 171 15.67 -20.92 -10.13
N VAL A 172 16.79 -20.26 -9.84
CA VAL A 172 18.11 -20.92 -9.81
C VAL A 172 18.30 -21.72 -8.53
N LEU A 173 17.83 -21.21 -7.38
CA LEU A 173 18.09 -21.80 -6.08
C LEU A 173 17.08 -22.87 -5.65
N PHE A 174 15.83 -22.77 -6.12
CA PHE A 174 14.73 -23.64 -5.72
C PHE A 174 14.15 -24.40 -6.90
N LEU A 175 13.88 -25.69 -6.69
CA LEU A 175 13.19 -26.55 -7.66
C LEU A 175 11.71 -26.18 -7.79
N ASP A 176 11.07 -25.75 -6.68
CA ASP A 176 9.69 -25.25 -6.70
C ASP A 176 9.65 -23.72 -6.86
N CYS A 177 9.35 -23.29 -8.07
CA CYS A 177 9.20 -21.88 -8.44
C CYS A 177 7.76 -21.35 -8.28
N SER A 178 6.80 -22.18 -7.91
CA SER A 178 5.37 -21.82 -7.90
C SER A 178 5.07 -20.61 -7.01
N ARG A 179 5.78 -20.51 -5.87
CA ARG A 179 5.64 -19.41 -4.89
C ARG A 179 6.20 -18.09 -5.41
N ALA A 180 7.36 -18.13 -6.09
CA ALA A 180 7.95 -16.95 -6.71
C ALA A 180 7.08 -16.44 -7.87
N LEU A 181 6.54 -17.35 -8.68
CA LEU A 181 5.60 -17.03 -9.77
C LEU A 181 4.33 -16.37 -9.22
N PHE A 182 3.78 -16.89 -8.12
CA PHE A 182 2.60 -16.29 -7.48
C PHE A 182 2.87 -14.87 -6.96
N GLN A 183 4.02 -14.64 -6.31
CA GLN A 183 4.42 -13.30 -5.85
C GLN A 183 4.59 -12.33 -7.04
N ALA A 184 5.20 -12.78 -8.15
CA ALA A 184 5.36 -11.96 -9.35
C ALA A 184 4.02 -11.61 -10.00
N ALA A 185 3.11 -12.58 -10.10
CA ALA A 185 1.77 -12.37 -10.66
C ALA A 185 0.96 -11.36 -9.83
N LEU A 186 1.00 -11.47 -8.50
CA LEU A 186 0.34 -10.51 -7.62
C LEU A 186 0.91 -9.10 -7.82
N LEU A 187 2.22 -8.92 -7.78
CA LEU A 187 2.81 -7.59 -7.97
C LEU A 187 2.48 -7.01 -9.34
N ALA A 188 2.46 -7.83 -10.39
CA ALA A 188 2.07 -7.37 -11.73
C ALA A 188 0.63 -6.84 -11.74
N ILE A 189 -0.31 -7.52 -11.07
CA ILE A 189 -1.70 -7.07 -10.91
C ILE A 189 -1.75 -5.76 -10.12
N GLU A 190 -0.97 -5.64 -9.04
CA GLU A 190 -0.90 -4.43 -8.22
C GLU A 190 -0.40 -3.23 -9.03
N LEU A 191 0.73 -3.38 -9.73
CA LEU A 191 1.31 -2.34 -10.58
C LEU A 191 0.38 -1.98 -11.75
N ALA A 192 -0.30 -2.95 -12.35
CA ALA A 192 -1.30 -2.68 -13.39
C ALA A 192 -2.49 -1.87 -12.85
N THR A 193 -2.94 -2.18 -11.63
CA THR A 193 -4.00 -1.43 -10.95
C THR A 193 -3.57 0.00 -10.65
N VAL A 194 -2.35 0.20 -10.14
CA VAL A 194 -1.74 1.52 -9.92
C VAL A 194 -1.65 2.29 -11.24
N ALA A 195 -1.18 1.65 -12.32
CA ALA A 195 -1.05 2.27 -13.63
C ALA A 195 -2.41 2.69 -14.22
N LEU A 196 -3.46 1.89 -14.03
CA LEU A 196 -4.81 2.22 -14.45
C LEU A 196 -5.35 3.46 -13.70
N VAL A 197 -5.12 3.53 -12.39
CA VAL A 197 -5.48 4.69 -11.57
C VAL A 197 -4.68 5.93 -12.00
N ALA A 198 -3.38 5.80 -12.23
CA ALA A 198 -2.53 6.89 -12.70
C ALA A 198 -2.96 7.41 -14.08
N LYS A 199 -3.33 6.51 -15.00
CA LYS A 199 -3.87 6.88 -16.32
C LYS A 199 -5.17 7.66 -16.19
N ARG A 200 -6.07 7.22 -15.30
CA ARG A 200 -7.32 7.93 -15.01
C ARG A 200 -7.07 9.33 -14.45
N HIS A 201 -6.05 9.51 -13.60
CA HIS A 201 -5.65 10.83 -13.11
C HIS A 201 -5.25 11.77 -14.25
N ALA A 202 -4.39 11.30 -15.16
CA ALA A 202 -3.94 12.10 -16.29
C ALA A 202 -5.08 12.56 -17.20
N GLN A 203 -6.18 11.81 -17.28
CA GLN A 203 -7.39 12.19 -18.03
C GLN A 203 -8.23 13.27 -17.33
N MET A 204 -8.18 13.34 -15.99
CA MET A 204 -8.92 14.33 -15.18
C MET A 204 -8.16 15.64 -15.00
N SER A 205 -6.87 15.65 -15.27
CA SER A 205 -6.07 16.86 -15.40
C SER A 205 -5.84 17.13 -16.89
N PRO A 206 -6.78 17.76 -17.63
CA PRO A 206 -6.46 18.26 -18.95
C PRO A 206 -5.22 19.13 -18.79
N GLY A 207 -4.17 18.80 -19.53
CA GLY A 207 -3.00 19.66 -19.61
C GLY A 207 -3.46 21.07 -19.92
N VAL A 208 -2.91 22.02 -19.16
CA VAL A 208 -2.85 23.42 -19.56
C VAL A 208 -2.37 23.42 -21.01
N ILE A 209 -3.28 23.67 -21.94
CA ILE A 209 -2.92 23.96 -23.33
C ILE A 209 -1.99 25.18 -23.22
N PRO A 210 -0.75 25.12 -23.74
CA PRO A 210 0.07 26.32 -23.83
C PRO A 210 -0.75 27.32 -24.66
N ALA A 211 -1.11 28.44 -24.05
CA ALA A 211 -1.66 29.54 -24.82
C ALA A 211 -0.58 29.97 -25.81
N ASP A 212 -0.81 29.72 -27.09
CA ASP A 212 -0.08 30.36 -28.18
C ASP A 212 0.02 31.86 -27.90
N ARG A 213 1.25 32.34 -27.75
CA ARG A 213 1.67 33.72 -28.02
C ARG A 213 3.10 33.72 -28.53
#